data_AF-A0A916WU30-F1
#
_entry.id   AF-A0A916WU30-F1
#
_cell.length_a   1.000
_cell.length_b   1.000
_cell.length_c   1.000
_cell.angle_alpha   90.00
_cell.angle_beta   90.00
_cell.angle_gamma   90.00
#
_symmetry.space_group_name_H-M   'P 1'
#
loop_
_entity.id
_entity.type
_entity.pdbx_description
1 polymer ?
#
loop_
_entity_poly.entity_id
_entity_poly.type
_entity_poly.pdbx_seq_one_letter_code
_entity_poly.pdbx_strand_id
1 'polypeptide(L)'
;MAGTDGIHPAAARRPAVPARAGARQTRASLALAAAIGTAWLGIHFGAIFGWRWSLPTAPLAALLILVQAWLSTGLFIIAHDCMHGSFAPGRPRLNRLVGALCLAAYAGLSYRHLLPKHHEHHRAPGTAEDPDFHPAEPRRALPWFVRFFTGYYTHAQILRITLAAIVYLLLGATLPNIILFWAVPALLALAQLFVFGTYLPHRHHDTGFVDGHRARSNDWSRLTSLVTCFHFGAYHHEHHLSPATPWWQLPRIRAEAPARR
;
A
#
# COMPACT_ATOMS: atom_id res chain seq x y z
N MET A 1 -52.93 5.52 7.06
CA MET A 1 -52.18 6.80 6.96
C MET A 1 -51.00 6.71 7.92
N ALA A 2 -49.73 6.81 7.57
CA ALA A 2 -49.02 6.88 6.31
C ALA A 2 -47.64 6.26 6.57
N GLY A 3 -47.15 5.40 5.68
CA GLY A 3 -45.77 4.90 5.71
C GLY A 3 -44.83 6.00 5.22
N THR A 4 -43.72 6.19 5.92
CA THR A 4 -42.62 7.04 5.44
C THR A 4 -41.51 6.14 4.96
N ASP A 5 -41.58 5.79 3.68
CA ASP A 5 -40.47 5.25 2.90
C ASP A 5 -39.39 6.34 2.79
N GLY A 6 -38.37 6.22 3.64
CA GLY A 6 -37.17 7.03 3.60
C GLY A 6 -36.29 6.59 2.44
N ILE A 7 -36.31 7.40 1.38
CA ILE A 7 -35.54 7.27 0.14
C ILE A 7 -34.05 7.09 0.47
N HIS A 8 -33.52 5.89 0.21
CA HIS A 8 -32.08 5.67 0.10
C HIS A 8 -31.53 6.55 -1.04
N PRO A 9 -30.53 7.42 -0.82
CA PRO A 9 -29.91 8.14 -1.92
C PRO A 9 -29.25 7.12 -2.84
N ALA A 10 -29.73 7.05 -4.08
CA ALA A 10 -29.14 6.24 -5.12
C ALA A 10 -27.64 6.57 -5.19
N ALA A 11 -26.78 5.56 -5.00
CA ALA A 11 -25.34 5.72 -5.19
C ALA A 11 -25.09 6.30 -6.58
N ALA A 12 -24.65 7.57 -6.63
CA ALA A 12 -24.34 8.25 -7.87
C ALA A 12 -23.40 7.36 -8.68
N ARG A 13 -23.85 6.89 -9.86
CA ARG A 13 -23.00 6.12 -10.77
C ARG A 13 -21.79 6.97 -11.08
N ARG A 14 -20.61 6.52 -10.61
CA ARG A 14 -19.35 7.15 -10.93
C ARG A 14 -19.25 7.29 -12.46
N PRO A 15 -18.89 8.47 -12.99
CA PRO A 15 -18.74 8.63 -14.43
C PRO A 15 -17.74 7.59 -14.94
N ALA A 16 -18.14 6.84 -15.96
CA ALA A 16 -17.28 5.83 -16.56
C ALA A 16 -16.02 6.52 -17.13
N VAL A 17 -14.84 6.05 -16.73
CA VAL A 17 -13.58 6.50 -17.33
C VAL A 17 -13.66 6.23 -18.83
N PRO A 18 -13.43 7.22 -19.71
CA PRO A 18 -13.46 7.02 -21.15
C PRO A 18 -12.56 5.83 -21.54
N ALA A 19 -13.06 4.90 -22.37
CA ALA A 19 -12.40 3.63 -22.64
C ALA A 19 -10.92 3.79 -23.08
N ARG A 20 -10.61 4.83 -23.87
CA ARG A 20 -9.24 5.17 -24.30
C ARG A 20 -8.34 5.64 -23.14
N ALA A 21 -8.87 6.46 -22.23
CA ALA A 21 -8.14 6.90 -21.04
C ALA A 21 -7.86 5.72 -20.09
N GLY A 22 -8.85 4.86 -19.87
CA GLY A 22 -8.70 3.64 -19.07
C GLY A 22 -7.67 2.66 -19.64
N ALA A 23 -7.61 2.51 -20.98
CA ALA A 23 -6.60 1.69 -21.63
C ALA A 23 -5.18 2.26 -21.49
N ARG A 24 -5.00 3.58 -21.63
CA ARG A 24 -3.69 4.24 -21.41
C ARG A 24 -3.24 4.09 -19.95
N GLN A 25 -4.13 4.31 -18.99
CA GLN A 25 -3.88 4.11 -17.57
C GLN A 25 -3.45 2.67 -17.28
N THR A 26 -4.19 1.68 -17.79
CA THR A 26 -3.85 0.26 -17.59
C THR A 26 -2.44 -0.06 -18.12
N ARG A 27 -2.07 0.45 -19.30
CA ARG A 27 -0.72 0.23 -19.87
C ARG A 27 0.38 0.84 -19.00
N ALA A 28 0.17 2.07 -18.51
CA ALA A 28 1.13 2.73 -17.63
C ALA A 28 1.27 1.98 -16.30
N SER A 29 0.16 1.58 -15.67
CA SER A 29 0.17 0.79 -14.44
C SER A 29 0.88 -0.55 -14.61
N LEU A 30 0.63 -1.26 -15.72
CA LEU A 30 1.34 -2.51 -16.05
C LEU A 30 2.85 -2.30 -16.23
N ALA A 31 3.26 -1.25 -16.95
CA ALA A 31 4.67 -0.96 -17.14
C ALA A 31 5.39 -0.64 -15.82
N LEU A 32 4.76 0.18 -14.96
CA LEU A 32 5.30 0.51 -13.64
C LEU A 32 5.35 -0.73 -12.72
N ALA A 33 4.29 -1.55 -12.71
CA ALA A 33 4.28 -2.78 -11.93
C ALA A 33 5.30 -3.80 -12.43
N ALA A 34 5.51 -3.92 -13.75
CA ALA A 34 6.55 -4.76 -14.31
C ALA A 34 7.95 -4.26 -13.92
N ALA A 35 8.20 -2.95 -13.96
CA ALA A 35 9.48 -2.38 -13.54
C ALA A 35 9.75 -2.61 -12.05
N ILE A 36 8.78 -2.30 -11.18
CA ILE A 36 8.89 -2.51 -9.72
C ILE A 36 9.05 -3.99 -9.41
N GLY A 37 8.21 -4.85 -10.00
CA GLY A 37 8.25 -6.30 -9.79
C GLY A 37 9.56 -6.92 -10.27
N THR A 38 10.07 -6.52 -11.43
CA THR A 38 11.36 -7.03 -11.96
C THR A 38 12.52 -6.60 -11.07
N ALA A 39 12.57 -5.33 -10.66
CA ALA A 39 13.59 -4.84 -9.74
C ALA A 39 13.54 -5.58 -8.40
N TRP A 40 12.32 -5.77 -7.86
CA TRP A 40 12.10 -6.48 -6.61
C TRP A 40 12.56 -7.94 -6.72
N LEU A 41 12.17 -8.66 -7.77
CA LEU A 41 12.56 -10.06 -7.99
C LEU A 41 14.07 -10.18 -8.21
N GLY A 42 14.68 -9.23 -8.92
CA GLY A 42 16.12 -9.19 -9.16
C GLY A 42 16.93 -9.07 -7.88
N ILE A 43 16.57 -8.14 -6.99
CA ILE A 43 17.22 -8.01 -5.68
C ILE A 43 16.88 -9.21 -4.79
N HIS A 44 15.59 -9.60 -4.73
CA HIS A 44 15.13 -10.71 -3.90
C HIS A 44 15.90 -11.99 -4.19
N PHE A 45 15.87 -12.47 -5.43
CA PHE A 45 16.55 -13.72 -5.78
C PHE A 45 18.07 -13.54 -5.88
N GLY A 46 18.54 -12.44 -6.47
CA GLY A 46 19.97 -12.18 -6.62
C GLY A 46 20.70 -12.10 -5.28
N ALA A 47 20.13 -11.39 -4.30
CA ALA A 47 20.74 -11.26 -2.99
C ALA A 47 20.50 -12.48 -2.10
N ILE A 48 19.32 -13.12 -2.15
CA ILE A 48 19.06 -14.31 -1.32
C ILE A 48 20.02 -15.46 -1.66
N PHE A 49 20.21 -15.72 -2.96
CA PHE A 49 20.99 -16.87 -3.44
C PHE A 49 22.45 -16.53 -3.78
N GLY A 50 22.76 -15.27 -4.08
CA GLY A 50 24.09 -14.86 -4.56
C GLY A 50 24.94 -14.09 -3.56
N TRP A 51 24.36 -13.57 -2.46
CA TRP A 51 25.08 -12.66 -1.59
C TRP A 51 26.13 -13.36 -0.71
N ARG A 52 27.33 -12.78 -0.65
CA ARG A 52 28.45 -13.23 0.19
C ARG A 52 28.84 -12.12 1.16
N TRP A 53 28.75 -12.41 2.45
CA TRP A 53 29.02 -11.43 3.49
C TRP A 53 30.51 -11.16 3.69
N SER A 54 30.87 -9.89 3.61
CA SER A 54 32.20 -9.35 3.90
C SER A 54 32.08 -7.86 4.25
N LEU A 55 33.09 -7.30 4.94
CA LEU A 55 33.11 -5.86 5.28
C LEU A 55 32.95 -4.95 4.03
N PRO A 56 33.61 -5.21 2.89
CA PRO A 56 33.42 -4.41 1.68
C PRO A 56 32.01 -4.46 1.09
N THR A 57 31.32 -5.60 1.23
CA THR A 57 29.95 -5.76 0.69
C THR A 57 28.88 -5.14 1.58
N ALA A 58 29.13 -4.96 2.88
CA ALA A 58 28.11 -4.54 3.85
C ALA A 58 27.38 -3.23 3.49
N PRO A 59 28.03 -2.16 2.99
CA PRO A 59 27.33 -0.95 2.57
C PRO A 59 26.34 -1.18 1.42
N LEU A 60 26.74 -2.00 0.44
CA LEU A 60 25.85 -2.35 -0.67
C LEU A 60 24.69 -3.24 -0.21
N ALA A 61 24.93 -4.16 0.74
CA ALA A 61 23.85 -4.93 1.36
C ALA A 61 22.81 -3.99 2.00
N ALA A 62 23.26 -3.04 2.81
CA ALA A 62 22.37 -2.08 3.47
C ALA A 62 21.54 -1.27 2.45
N LEU A 63 22.17 -0.81 1.35
CA LEU A 63 21.45 -0.14 0.27
C LEU A 63 20.39 -1.04 -0.36
N LEU A 64 20.75 -2.30 -0.69
CA LEU A 64 19.82 -3.26 -1.28
C LEU A 64 18.65 -3.58 -0.34
N ILE A 65 18.89 -3.67 0.97
CA ILE A 65 17.84 -3.87 1.99
C ILE A 65 16.85 -2.70 1.97
N LEU A 66 17.35 -1.47 1.93
CA LEU A 66 16.50 -0.26 1.88
C LEU A 66 15.72 -0.16 0.56
N VAL A 67 16.37 -0.45 -0.58
CA VAL A 67 15.70 -0.47 -1.88
C VAL A 67 14.67 -1.59 -1.94
N GLN A 68 14.97 -2.78 -1.40
CA GLN A 68 14.03 -3.89 -1.32
C GLN A 68 12.82 -3.56 -0.43
N ALA A 69 13.03 -2.82 0.67
CA ALA A 69 11.94 -2.33 1.51
C ALA A 69 11.06 -1.34 0.74
N TRP A 70 11.68 -0.37 0.05
CA TRP A 70 10.95 0.59 -0.77
C TRP A 70 10.17 -0.09 -1.91
N LEU A 71 10.77 -1.05 -2.61
CA LEU A 71 10.08 -1.82 -3.66
C LEU A 71 8.94 -2.67 -3.09
N SER A 72 9.10 -3.21 -1.87
CA SER A 72 8.05 -3.94 -1.16
C SER A 72 6.86 -3.05 -0.80
N THR A 73 7.11 -1.81 -0.36
CA THR A 73 6.08 -0.77 -0.24
C THR A 73 5.39 -0.55 -1.59
N GLY A 74 6.15 -0.49 -2.68
CA GLY A 74 5.62 -0.38 -4.04
C GLY A 74 4.68 -1.52 -4.46
N LEU A 75 5.02 -2.76 -4.11
CA LEU A 75 4.14 -3.92 -4.33
C LEU A 75 2.80 -3.74 -3.61
N PHE A 76 2.82 -3.28 -2.36
CA PHE A 76 1.59 -3.02 -1.61
C PHE A 76 0.77 -1.88 -2.25
N ILE A 77 1.41 -0.80 -2.69
CA ILE A 77 0.74 0.32 -3.37
C ILE A 77 0.10 -0.12 -4.70
N ILE A 78 0.75 -1.00 -5.48
CA ILE A 78 0.13 -1.60 -6.67
C ILE A 78 -1.11 -2.43 -6.29
N ALA A 79 -1.00 -3.24 -5.24
CA ALA A 79 -2.13 -4.04 -4.76
C ALA A 79 -3.28 -3.17 -4.26
N HIS A 80 -2.98 -2.06 -3.58
CA HIS A 80 -3.93 -1.06 -3.16
C HIS A 80 -4.68 -0.43 -4.35
N ASP A 81 -3.97 -0.01 -5.40
CA ASP A 81 -4.60 0.49 -6.63
C ASP A 81 -5.49 -0.59 -7.29
N CYS A 82 -5.10 -1.87 -7.19
CA CYS A 82 -5.93 -2.98 -7.61
C CYS A 82 -7.21 -3.11 -6.76
N MET A 83 -7.16 -2.87 -5.45
CA MET A 83 -8.35 -2.90 -4.57
C MET A 83 -9.38 -1.83 -4.95
N HIS A 84 -8.93 -0.68 -5.43
CA HIS A 84 -9.82 0.35 -5.99
C HIS A 84 -10.20 0.15 -7.46
N GLY A 85 -9.55 -0.78 -8.15
CA GLY A 85 -9.67 -0.97 -9.59
C GLY A 85 -9.03 0.13 -10.42
N SER A 86 -8.28 1.06 -9.81
CA SER A 86 -7.56 2.15 -10.49
C SER A 86 -6.35 1.63 -11.26
N PHE A 87 -5.78 0.49 -10.87
CA PHE A 87 -4.68 -0.14 -11.61
C PHE A 87 -5.09 -0.47 -13.05
N ALA A 88 -6.23 -1.14 -13.24
CA ALA A 88 -6.80 -1.47 -14.55
C ALA A 88 -8.33 -1.22 -14.58
N PRO A 89 -8.77 0.02 -14.88
CA PRO A 89 -10.18 0.38 -14.88
C PRO A 89 -11.02 -0.52 -15.80
N GLY A 90 -12.17 -1.00 -15.30
CA GLY A 90 -13.07 -1.90 -16.02
C GLY A 90 -12.57 -3.34 -16.17
N ARG A 91 -11.41 -3.70 -15.59
CA ARG A 91 -10.81 -5.05 -15.69
C ARG A 91 -10.64 -5.70 -14.31
N PRO A 92 -11.73 -6.02 -13.58
CA PRO A 92 -11.66 -6.50 -12.20
C PRO A 92 -10.89 -7.81 -12.02
N ARG A 93 -10.88 -8.69 -13.03
CA ARG A 93 -10.09 -9.93 -12.99
C ARG A 93 -8.58 -9.65 -13.00
N LEU A 94 -8.15 -8.68 -13.82
CA LEU A 94 -6.74 -8.28 -13.89
C LEU A 94 -6.28 -7.63 -12.59
N ASN A 95 -7.09 -6.71 -12.03
CA ASN A 95 -6.80 -6.11 -10.72
C ASN A 95 -6.65 -7.18 -9.63
N ARG A 96 -7.58 -8.13 -9.54
CA ARG A 96 -7.48 -9.22 -8.55
C ARG A 96 -6.23 -10.07 -8.72
N LEU A 97 -5.88 -10.43 -9.96
CA LEU A 97 -4.69 -11.23 -10.25
C LEU A 97 -3.41 -10.47 -9.84
N VAL A 98 -3.22 -9.25 -10.35
CA VAL A 98 -2.01 -8.45 -10.08
C VAL A 98 -1.91 -8.13 -8.59
N GLY A 99 -3.00 -7.67 -7.97
CA GLY A 99 -3.01 -7.38 -6.54
C GLY A 99 -2.70 -8.61 -5.68
N ALA A 100 -3.22 -9.79 -6.02
CA ALA A 100 -2.88 -11.02 -5.32
C ALA A 100 -1.41 -11.41 -5.49
N LEU A 101 -0.85 -11.28 -6.71
CA LEU A 101 0.57 -11.55 -6.96
C LEU A 101 1.47 -10.59 -6.17
N CYS A 102 1.18 -9.29 -6.16
CA CYS A 102 1.95 -8.30 -5.41
C CYS A 102 1.91 -8.56 -3.90
N LEU A 103 0.74 -8.88 -3.33
CA LEU A 103 0.61 -9.20 -1.91
C LEU A 103 1.27 -10.52 -1.53
N ALA A 104 1.19 -11.53 -2.41
CA ALA A 104 1.89 -12.80 -2.22
C ALA A 104 3.41 -12.60 -2.22
N ALA A 105 3.94 -11.84 -3.19
CA ALA A 105 5.36 -11.51 -3.27
C ALA A 105 5.84 -10.71 -2.06
N TYR A 106 5.07 -9.70 -1.64
CA TYR A 106 5.45 -8.83 -0.53
C TYR A 106 5.70 -9.61 0.77
N ALA A 107 4.70 -10.36 1.25
CA ALA A 107 4.81 -11.09 2.51
C ALA A 107 3.76 -12.21 2.62
N GLY A 108 3.41 -12.87 1.52
CA GLY A 108 2.40 -13.93 1.52
C GLY A 108 1.01 -13.45 1.98
N LEU A 109 0.70 -12.17 1.78
CA LEU A 109 -0.54 -11.55 2.22
C LEU A 109 -1.73 -11.99 1.36
N SER A 110 -2.92 -12.03 1.96
CA SER A 110 -4.15 -12.44 1.27
C SER A 110 -4.92 -11.24 0.74
N TYR A 111 -5.00 -11.11 -0.59
CA TYR A 111 -5.83 -10.10 -1.24
C TYR A 111 -7.31 -10.19 -0.81
N ARG A 112 -7.82 -11.42 -0.66
CA ARG A 112 -9.19 -11.68 -0.21
C ARG A 112 -9.46 -11.16 1.20
N HIS A 113 -8.45 -11.17 2.07
CA HIS A 113 -8.56 -10.70 3.45
C HIS A 113 -8.38 -9.18 3.56
N LEU A 114 -7.44 -8.63 2.79
CA LEU A 114 -7.11 -7.20 2.82
C LEU A 114 -8.17 -6.33 2.13
N LEU A 115 -8.74 -6.78 1.01
CA LEU A 115 -9.73 -6.01 0.25
C LEU A 115 -10.93 -5.51 1.08
N PRO A 116 -11.65 -6.35 1.85
CA PRO A 116 -12.78 -5.87 2.65
C PRO A 116 -12.36 -4.86 3.73
N LYS A 117 -11.23 -5.11 4.41
CA LYS A 117 -10.69 -4.20 5.44
C LYS A 117 -10.30 -2.85 4.86
N HIS A 118 -9.65 -2.85 3.70
CA HIS A 118 -9.33 -1.63 2.97
C HIS A 118 -10.58 -0.80 2.65
N HIS A 119 -11.67 -1.48 2.26
CA HIS A 119 -12.96 -0.79 2.04
C HIS A 119 -13.66 -0.38 3.33
N GLU A 120 -13.45 -1.06 4.46
CA GLU A 120 -13.91 -0.63 5.78
C GLU A 120 -13.22 0.68 6.19
N HIS A 121 -11.91 0.76 6.02
CA HIS A 121 -11.13 1.99 6.21
C HIS A 121 -11.71 3.15 5.39
N HIS A 122 -11.93 2.97 4.09
CA HIS A 122 -12.50 4.01 3.23
C HIS A 122 -13.95 4.39 3.55
N ARG A 123 -14.72 3.51 4.19
CA ARG A 123 -16.13 3.77 4.52
C ARG A 123 -16.27 4.66 5.75
N ALA A 124 -15.39 4.47 6.72
CA ALA A 124 -15.46 5.15 8.00
C ALA A 124 -14.06 5.53 8.51
N PRO A 125 -13.24 6.26 7.72
CA PRO A 125 -11.84 6.49 8.05
C PRO A 125 -11.70 7.25 9.37
N GLY A 126 -10.72 6.88 10.20
CA GLY A 126 -10.44 7.53 11.48
C GLY A 126 -11.58 7.41 12.51
N THR A 127 -12.47 6.41 12.37
CA THR A 127 -13.54 6.10 13.33
C THR A 127 -13.23 4.82 14.12
N ALA A 128 -14.10 4.43 15.05
CA ALA A 128 -13.94 3.17 15.77
C ALA A 128 -14.12 1.94 14.86
N GLU A 129 -14.85 2.10 13.75
CA GLU A 129 -15.12 1.10 12.73
C GLU A 129 -13.96 0.95 11.71
N ASP A 130 -12.98 1.85 11.72
CA ASP A 130 -11.81 1.78 10.86
C ASP A 130 -10.81 0.73 11.39
N PRO A 131 -10.54 -0.37 10.64
CA PRO A 131 -9.57 -1.38 11.06
C PRO A 131 -8.15 -0.82 11.15
N ASP A 132 -7.86 0.28 10.45
CA ASP A 132 -6.54 0.90 10.40
C ASP A 132 -6.36 1.98 11.46
N PHE A 133 -7.39 2.30 12.25
CA PHE A 133 -7.34 3.36 13.26
C PHE A 133 -7.24 2.83 14.69
N HIS A 134 -6.58 3.60 15.57
CA HIS A 134 -6.53 3.31 17.01
C HIS A 134 -7.32 4.37 17.81
N PRO A 135 -8.64 4.19 18.01
CA PRO A 135 -9.51 5.19 18.65
C PRO A 135 -9.11 5.55 20.08
N ALA A 136 -8.57 4.61 20.86
CA ALA A 136 -8.12 4.88 22.22
C ALA A 136 -6.78 5.63 22.29
N GLU A 137 -5.99 5.64 21.21
CA GLU A 137 -4.64 6.24 21.19
C GLU A 137 -4.32 6.94 19.85
N PRO A 138 -5.18 7.87 19.39
CA PRO A 138 -5.13 8.41 18.03
C PRO A 138 -3.96 9.38 17.79
N ARG A 139 -3.12 9.60 18.80
CA ARG A 139 -1.93 10.48 18.77
C ARG A 139 -0.62 9.72 19.01
N ARG A 140 -0.65 8.41 19.35
CA ARG A 140 0.54 7.64 19.75
C ARG A 140 0.87 6.59 18.70
N ALA A 141 2.00 6.76 18.03
CA ALA A 141 2.41 5.90 16.91
C ALA A 141 2.60 4.43 17.32
N LEU A 142 3.28 4.16 18.44
CA LEU A 142 3.70 2.80 18.78
C LEU A 142 2.51 1.88 19.16
N PRO A 143 1.60 2.25 20.07
CA PRO A 143 0.44 1.40 20.39
C PRO A 143 -0.48 1.20 19.19
N TRP A 144 -0.61 2.24 18.35
CA TRP A 144 -1.31 2.14 17.08
C TRP A 144 -0.64 1.15 16.13
N PHE A 145 0.68 1.22 15.95
CA PHE A 145 1.41 0.25 15.13
C PHE A 145 1.19 -1.19 15.61
N VAL A 146 1.19 -1.44 16.92
CA VAL A 146 0.93 -2.78 17.48
C VAL A 146 -0.49 -3.27 17.15
N ARG A 147 -1.51 -2.42 17.30
CA ARG A 147 -2.89 -2.75 16.90
C ARG A 147 -3.00 -3.01 15.40
N PHE A 148 -2.38 -2.17 14.57
CA PHE A 148 -2.38 -2.31 13.12
C PHE A 148 -1.72 -3.64 12.72
N PHE A 149 -0.51 -3.90 13.20
CA PHE A 149 0.23 -5.14 12.94
C PHE A 149 -0.58 -6.39 13.34
N THR A 150 -1.09 -6.43 14.58
CA THR A 150 -1.83 -7.58 15.08
C THR A 150 -3.18 -7.76 14.41
N GLY A 151 -3.83 -6.68 13.98
CA GLY A 151 -5.09 -6.72 13.24
C GLY A 151 -4.95 -7.38 11.86
N TYR A 152 -3.78 -7.29 11.22
CA TYR A 152 -3.54 -7.87 9.88
C TYR A 152 -2.84 -9.23 9.89
N TYR A 153 -2.31 -9.64 11.03
CA TYR A 153 -1.68 -10.94 11.21
C TYR A 153 -2.63 -12.10 10.86
N THR A 154 -2.10 -13.13 10.19
CA THR A 154 -2.78 -14.42 10.02
C THR A 154 -1.79 -15.58 10.14
N HIS A 155 -2.17 -16.66 10.83
CA HIS A 155 -1.35 -17.88 10.90
C HIS A 155 -1.05 -18.47 9.51
N ALA A 156 -2.01 -18.36 8.58
CA ALA A 156 -1.84 -18.82 7.21
C ALA A 156 -0.74 -18.04 6.45
N GLN A 157 -0.57 -16.75 6.74
CA GLN A 157 0.53 -15.95 6.19
C GLN A 157 1.87 -16.44 6.71
N ILE A 158 1.99 -16.66 8.02
CA ILE A 158 3.22 -17.17 8.62
C ILE A 158 3.58 -18.52 8.00
N LEU A 159 2.62 -19.45 7.89
CA LEU A 159 2.85 -20.74 7.25
C LEU A 159 3.38 -20.58 5.82
N ARG A 160 2.80 -19.70 5.00
CA ARG A 160 3.26 -19.46 3.62
C ARG A 160 4.70 -18.93 3.58
N ILE A 161 5.03 -17.95 4.41
CA ILE A 161 6.39 -17.39 4.48
C ILE A 161 7.37 -18.47 4.95
N THR A 162 7.02 -19.24 5.98
CA THR A 162 7.87 -20.32 6.51
C THR A 162 8.13 -21.40 5.46
N LEU A 163 7.09 -21.86 4.74
CA LEU A 163 7.25 -22.86 3.69
C LEU A 163 8.16 -22.36 2.56
N ALA A 164 7.98 -21.10 2.13
CA ALA A 164 8.84 -20.50 1.12
C ALA A 164 10.29 -20.34 1.61
N ALA A 165 10.51 -19.95 2.86
CA ALA A 165 11.84 -19.89 3.47
C ALA A 165 12.51 -21.28 3.53
N ILE A 166 11.76 -22.34 3.88
CA ILE A 166 12.26 -23.72 3.85
C ILE A 166 12.67 -24.11 2.44
N VAL A 167 11.84 -23.83 1.43
CA VAL A 167 12.19 -24.09 0.02
C VAL A 167 13.47 -23.35 -0.37
N TYR A 168 13.64 -22.09 0.04
CA TYR A 168 14.86 -21.34 -0.27
C TYR A 168 16.10 -21.96 0.39
N LEU A 169 16.00 -22.39 1.64
CA LEU A 169 17.09 -23.11 2.33
C LEU A 169 17.45 -24.42 1.60
N LEU A 170 16.44 -25.19 1.17
CA LEU A 170 16.65 -26.42 0.40
C LEU A 170 17.30 -26.17 -0.97
N LEU A 171 17.06 -25.00 -1.56
CA LEU A 171 17.68 -24.55 -2.81
C LEU A 171 19.06 -23.89 -2.60
N GLY A 172 19.61 -23.92 -1.38
CA GLY A 172 20.96 -23.46 -1.07
C GLY A 172 21.07 -22.00 -0.63
N ALA A 173 19.96 -21.30 -0.38
CA ALA A 173 20.01 -20.00 0.28
C ALA A 173 20.47 -20.14 1.74
N THR A 174 21.06 -19.08 2.28
CA THR A 174 21.41 -19.02 3.70
C THR A 174 20.33 -18.31 4.51
N LEU A 175 20.13 -18.72 5.76
CA LEU A 175 19.17 -18.08 6.65
C LEU A 175 19.43 -16.56 6.83
N PRO A 176 20.69 -16.08 7.02
CA PRO A 176 20.96 -14.64 7.08
C PRO A 176 20.52 -13.89 5.81
N ASN A 177 20.74 -14.46 4.62
CA ASN A 177 20.31 -13.83 3.38
C ASN A 177 18.78 -13.73 3.28
N ILE A 178 18.06 -14.81 3.65
CA ILE A 178 16.59 -14.80 3.70
C ILE A 178 16.09 -13.73 4.67
N ILE A 179 16.65 -13.67 5.88
CA ILE A 179 16.23 -12.69 6.88
C ILE A 179 16.52 -11.27 6.39
N LEU A 180 17.74 -10.99 5.94
CA LEU A 180 18.20 -9.64 5.64
C LEU A 180 17.66 -9.12 4.31
N PHE A 181 17.49 -9.95 3.29
CA PHE A 181 16.98 -9.52 1.98
C PHE A 181 15.48 -9.78 1.75
N TRP A 182 14.78 -10.40 2.71
CA TRP A 182 13.33 -10.57 2.61
C TRP A 182 12.57 -10.14 3.87
N ALA A 183 12.85 -10.76 5.03
CA ALA A 183 12.06 -10.51 6.24
C ALA A 183 12.23 -9.07 6.76
N VAL A 184 13.47 -8.58 6.87
CA VAL A 184 13.79 -7.22 7.31
C VAL A 184 13.19 -6.18 6.35
N PRO A 185 13.40 -6.26 5.02
CA PRO A 185 12.74 -5.39 4.06
C PRO A 185 11.23 -5.37 4.17
N ALA A 186 10.59 -6.53 4.37
CA ALA A 186 9.15 -6.62 4.49
C ALA A 186 8.62 -5.87 5.73
N LEU A 187 9.32 -5.99 6.87
CA LEU A 187 9.00 -5.26 8.10
C LEU A 187 9.27 -3.76 7.99
N LEU A 188 10.35 -3.35 7.33
CA LEU A 188 10.64 -1.95 7.05
C LEU A 188 9.57 -1.33 6.14
N ALA A 189 9.15 -2.04 5.10
CA ALA A 189 8.05 -1.62 4.23
C ALA A 189 6.73 -1.52 5.00
N LEU A 190 6.47 -2.43 5.94
CA LEU A 190 5.28 -2.37 6.79
C LEU A 190 5.29 -1.12 7.68
N ALA A 191 6.43 -0.83 8.31
CA ALA A 191 6.62 0.37 9.10
C ALA A 191 6.46 1.64 8.23
N GLN A 192 7.01 1.63 7.01
CA GLN A 192 6.86 2.73 6.05
C GLN A 192 5.39 2.95 5.66
N LEU A 193 4.67 1.90 5.27
CA LEU A 193 3.24 1.93 4.95
C LEU A 193 2.43 2.46 6.14
N PHE A 194 2.70 1.96 7.35
CA PHE A 194 2.02 2.44 8.55
C PHE A 194 2.29 3.93 8.78
N VAL A 195 3.55 4.36 8.78
CA VAL A 195 3.90 5.76 9.09
C VAL A 195 3.26 6.71 8.08
N PHE A 196 3.45 6.45 6.78
CA PHE A 196 3.08 7.39 5.73
C PHE A 196 1.67 7.19 5.19
N GLY A 197 1.15 5.95 5.20
CA GLY A 197 -0.16 5.59 4.66
C GLY A 197 -1.26 5.45 5.70
N THR A 198 -0.94 5.44 7.00
CA THR A 198 -1.95 5.23 8.07
C THR A 198 -1.82 6.27 9.17
N TYR A 199 -0.68 6.32 9.86
CA TYR A 199 -0.51 7.14 11.05
C TYR A 199 -0.47 8.64 10.75
N LEU A 200 0.46 9.11 9.91
CA LEU A 200 0.59 10.55 9.64
C LEU A 200 -0.68 11.17 9.02
N PRO A 201 -1.37 10.52 8.06
CA PRO A 201 -2.59 11.08 7.48
C PRO A 201 -3.77 11.14 8.46
N HIS A 202 -3.90 10.14 9.35
CA HIS A 202 -5.11 9.96 10.18
C HIS A 202 -4.91 10.30 11.68
N ARG A 203 -3.70 10.60 12.13
CA ARG A 203 -3.49 10.96 13.53
C ARG A 203 -4.25 12.23 13.90
N HIS A 204 -4.76 12.25 15.13
CA HIS A 204 -5.47 13.41 15.63
C HIS A 204 -4.47 14.52 16.01
N HIS A 205 -4.85 15.74 15.69
CA HIS A 205 -4.18 16.96 16.12
C HIS A 205 -5.19 17.83 16.87
N ASP A 206 -4.74 18.94 17.43
CA ASP A 206 -5.65 19.92 18.03
C ASP A 206 -6.52 20.59 16.97
N THR A 207 -6.00 20.70 15.74
CA THR A 207 -6.78 21.05 14.55
C THR A 207 -7.53 19.83 14.02
N GLY A 208 -8.83 20.02 13.77
CA GLY A 208 -9.69 19.00 13.16
C GLY A 208 -9.28 18.63 11.73
N PHE A 209 -9.99 17.65 11.16
CA PHE A 209 -9.87 17.33 9.74
C PHE A 209 -10.71 18.28 8.89
N VAL A 210 -10.33 18.45 7.63
CA VAL A 210 -11.02 19.35 6.69
C VAL A 210 -12.40 18.83 6.27
N ASP A 211 -12.61 17.51 6.34
CA ASP A 211 -13.86 16.84 5.99
C ASP A 211 -13.98 15.45 6.65
N GLY A 212 -15.05 14.73 6.30
CA GLY A 212 -15.36 13.39 6.83
C GLY A 212 -14.41 12.28 6.39
N HIS A 213 -13.46 12.51 5.47
CA HIS A 213 -12.46 11.51 5.10
C HIS A 213 -11.37 11.34 6.17
N ARG A 214 -11.32 12.25 7.16
CA ARG A 214 -10.40 12.21 8.30
C ARG A 214 -8.95 11.92 7.92
N ALA A 215 -8.53 12.48 6.78
CA ALA A 215 -7.21 12.30 6.21
C ALA A 215 -6.54 13.67 6.00
N ARG A 216 -5.22 13.70 6.07
CA ARG A 216 -4.40 14.87 5.73
C ARG A 216 -3.39 14.52 4.66
N SER A 217 -3.01 15.55 3.95
CA SER A 217 -1.92 15.54 2.98
C SER A 217 -0.83 16.52 3.41
N ASN A 218 0.34 16.47 2.76
CA ASN A 218 1.47 17.34 3.05
C ASN A 218 2.10 17.88 1.76
N ASP A 219 2.88 18.96 1.87
CA ASP A 219 3.49 19.67 0.73
C ASP A 219 4.92 19.21 0.45
N TRP A 220 5.19 17.91 0.61
CA TRP A 220 6.49 17.35 0.27
C TRP A 220 6.80 17.48 -1.22
N SER A 221 8.08 17.62 -1.54
CA SER A 221 8.56 17.58 -2.92
C SER A 221 8.11 16.28 -3.61
N ARG A 222 7.98 16.32 -4.95
CA ARG A 222 7.59 15.11 -5.72
C ARG A 222 8.51 13.93 -5.45
N LEU A 223 9.83 14.17 -5.32
CA LEU A 223 10.78 13.11 -5.03
C LEU A 223 10.58 12.54 -3.61
N THR A 224 10.47 13.39 -2.61
CA THR A 224 10.22 12.96 -1.22
C THR A 224 8.92 12.17 -1.13
N SER A 225 7.87 12.65 -1.78
CA SER A 225 6.58 12.00 -1.89
C SER A 225 6.65 10.60 -2.52
N LEU A 226 7.46 10.45 -3.58
CA LEU A 226 7.72 9.14 -4.23
C LEU A 226 8.48 8.19 -3.29
N VAL A 227 9.55 8.68 -2.65
CA VAL A 227 10.43 7.87 -1.79
C VAL A 227 9.71 7.43 -0.52
N THR A 228 8.84 8.26 0.07
CA THR A 228 8.18 7.93 1.33
C THR A 228 7.06 6.93 1.18
N CYS A 229 6.22 7.02 0.14
CA CYS A 229 5.12 6.06 -0.04
C CYS A 229 4.50 6.16 -1.45
N PHE A 230 5.30 6.22 -2.52
CA PHE A 230 4.77 6.26 -3.91
C PHE A 230 3.67 7.31 -4.11
N HIS A 231 3.91 8.52 -3.60
CA HIS A 231 2.96 9.63 -3.56
C HIS A 231 1.76 9.48 -2.61
N PHE A 232 1.37 8.26 -2.27
CA PHE A 232 0.22 7.97 -1.43
C PHE A 232 0.24 8.72 -0.09
N GLY A 233 1.39 8.75 0.60
CA GLY A 233 1.48 9.41 1.90
C GLY A 233 1.40 10.95 1.85
N ALA A 234 1.91 11.56 0.78
CA ALA A 234 1.85 13.02 0.61
C ALA A 234 0.51 13.52 0.08
N TYR A 235 -0.22 12.65 -0.62
CA TYR A 235 -1.48 12.95 -1.29
C TYR A 235 -2.63 12.07 -0.77
N HIS A 236 -2.60 11.74 0.53
CA HIS A 236 -3.52 10.76 1.10
C HIS A 236 -4.97 11.29 1.17
N HIS A 237 -5.16 12.58 1.44
CA HIS A 237 -6.49 13.20 1.37
C HIS A 237 -7.04 13.19 -0.07
N GLU A 238 -6.22 13.53 -1.07
CA GLU A 238 -6.59 13.44 -2.48
C GLU A 238 -6.95 12.02 -2.89
N HIS A 239 -6.27 11.02 -2.34
CA HIS A 239 -6.61 9.62 -2.52
C HIS A 239 -8.01 9.30 -1.99
N HIS A 240 -8.36 9.73 -0.77
CA HIS A 240 -9.70 9.53 -0.23
C HIS A 240 -10.80 10.23 -1.04
N LEU A 241 -10.50 11.41 -1.60
CA LEU A 241 -11.40 12.13 -2.49
C LEU A 241 -11.54 11.46 -3.88
N SER A 242 -10.45 10.91 -4.41
CA SER A 242 -10.41 10.28 -5.73
C SER A 242 -9.71 8.92 -5.70
N PRO A 243 -10.32 7.89 -5.07
CA PRO A 243 -9.68 6.58 -4.90
C PRO A 243 -9.53 5.80 -6.22
N ALA A 244 -10.20 6.25 -7.29
CA ALA A 244 -10.02 5.70 -8.63
C ALA A 244 -8.77 6.23 -9.36
N THR A 245 -8.05 7.18 -8.76
CA THR A 245 -6.78 7.71 -9.27
C THR A 245 -5.63 6.81 -8.81
N PRO A 246 -4.80 6.26 -9.72
CA PRO A 246 -3.66 5.45 -9.33
C PRO A 246 -2.55 6.32 -8.73
N TRP A 247 -1.68 5.71 -7.93
CA TRP A 247 -0.67 6.42 -7.12
C TRP A 247 0.19 7.41 -7.93
N TRP A 248 0.57 7.05 -9.15
CA TRP A 248 1.44 7.84 -10.04
C TRP A 248 0.72 9.06 -10.67
N GLN A 249 -0.60 9.17 -10.52
CA GLN A 249 -1.38 10.33 -10.95
C GLN A 249 -1.82 11.24 -9.79
N LEU A 250 -1.71 10.80 -8.54
CA LEU A 250 -2.12 11.60 -7.36
C LEU A 250 -1.53 13.02 -7.35
N PRO A 251 -0.24 13.25 -7.69
CA PRO A 251 0.31 14.60 -7.73
C PRO A 251 -0.40 15.56 -8.71
N ARG A 252 -1.06 15.03 -9.74
CA ARG A 252 -1.80 15.83 -10.74
C ARG A 252 -3.14 16.31 -10.18
N ILE A 253 -3.79 15.52 -9.34
CA ILE A 253 -5.07 15.89 -8.72
C ILE A 253 -4.96 17.18 -7.92
N ARG A 254 -3.88 17.33 -7.13
CA ARG A 254 -3.64 18.59 -6.40
C ARG A 254 -3.36 19.77 -7.35
N ALA A 255 -2.62 19.56 -8.44
CA ALA A 255 -2.30 20.61 -9.39
C ALA A 255 -3.52 21.11 -10.18
N GLU A 256 -4.52 20.24 -10.37
CA GLU A 256 -5.76 20.53 -11.09
C GLU A 256 -6.88 21.04 -10.16
N ALA A 257 -6.75 20.85 -8.84
CA ALA A 257 -7.65 21.46 -7.87
C ALA A 257 -7.48 22.98 -7.89
N PRO A 258 -8.56 23.78 -8.02
CA PRO A 258 -8.44 25.23 -7.93
C PRO A 258 -7.79 25.57 -6.60
N ALA A 259 -6.75 26.42 -6.65
CA ALA A 259 -6.05 26.90 -5.46
C ALA A 259 -7.10 27.33 -4.44
N ARG A 260 -7.14 26.62 -3.31
CA ARG A 260 -8.00 26.99 -2.19
C ARG A 260 -7.54 28.38 -1.74
N ARG A 261 -8.24 29.42 -2.23
CA ARG A 261 -8.14 30.78 -1.73
C ARG A 261 -8.82 30.85 -0.37
#